data_AF-A0A812T9G0-F1
#
_entry.id   AF-A0A812T9G0-F1
#
_cell.length_a   1.000
_cell.length_b   1.000
_cell.length_c   1.000
_cell.angle_alpha   90.00
_cell.angle_beta   90.00
_cell.angle_gamma   90.00
#
_symmetry.space_group_name_H-M   'P 1'
#
loop_
_entity.id
_entity.type
_entity.pdbx_description
1 polymer ?
#
loop_
_entity_poly.entity_id
_entity_poly.type
_entity_poly.pdbx_seq_one_letter_code
_entity_poly.pdbx_strand_id
1 'polypeptide(L)'
;MSDDTDPLGIVWLSQGTWRRDWWKRSDILTSTHRTWLAEDVFGRTLRQAFPAFKSAWDSYSADVERTRQALFDLYVTDLKDNLDLADGTEVYHAVHQQWHPTFRSKLYARGYYDIFMFDLDGNLIYSVFKETDYATNFRADGTGPWKDSGLGQAFQQALASPDSITYIDWAPYGPSAGADAAFLATGLRDEDGVLIGIYSIQLPPEYEKSIEADKLECSFEAITNAYAGAINIQGPQ
;
A
#
# COMPACT_ATOMS: atom_id res chain seq x y z
N MET A 1 -23.78 33.25 -20.46
CA MET A 1 -24.84 32.26 -20.75
C MET A 1 -24.92 32.12 -22.26
N SER A 2 -24.13 31.20 -22.80
CA SER A 2 -24.26 30.73 -24.18
C SER A 2 -24.34 29.22 -24.10
N ASP A 3 -25.42 28.72 -24.68
CA ASP A 3 -25.96 27.38 -24.65
C ASP A 3 -25.20 26.51 -25.66
N ASP A 4 -24.50 25.47 -25.20
CA ASP A 4 -23.86 24.45 -26.04
C ASP A 4 -24.76 23.20 -26.01
N THR A 5 -25.72 23.15 -26.92
CA THR A 5 -26.51 21.94 -27.18
C THR A 5 -26.44 21.57 -28.67
N ASP A 6 -25.86 20.39 -28.93
CA ASP A 6 -25.82 19.69 -30.21
C ASP A 6 -27.18 19.00 -30.46
N PRO A 7 -27.70 18.87 -31.72
CA PRO A 7 -29.09 18.48 -32.01
C PRO A 7 -29.48 17.03 -31.66
N LEU A 8 -28.62 16.26 -31.00
CA LEU A 8 -28.86 14.87 -30.61
C LEU A 8 -29.10 14.66 -29.11
N GLY A 9 -29.15 15.73 -28.31
CA GLY A 9 -29.53 15.63 -26.88
C GLY A 9 -28.54 14.86 -25.99
N ILE A 10 -27.32 14.62 -26.47
CA ILE A 10 -26.23 14.04 -25.67
C ILE A 10 -25.51 15.18 -24.97
N VAL A 11 -25.73 15.31 -23.66
CA VAL A 11 -24.95 16.22 -22.80
C VAL A 11 -23.57 15.61 -22.60
N TRP A 12 -22.56 16.14 -23.30
CA TRP A 12 -21.17 15.83 -23.00
C TRP A 12 -20.83 16.44 -21.64
N LEU A 13 -20.76 15.62 -20.59
CA LEU A 13 -20.13 16.02 -19.34
C LEU A 13 -18.67 16.36 -19.67
N SER A 14 -18.35 17.65 -19.70
CA SER A 14 -17.02 18.15 -20.03
C SER A 14 -15.97 17.42 -19.18
N GLN A 15 -14.87 16.97 -19.78
CA GLN A 15 -13.81 16.22 -19.09
C GLN A 15 -13.28 16.91 -17.81
N GLY A 16 -13.51 18.21 -17.63
CA GLY A 16 -13.12 18.98 -16.45
C GLY A 16 -14.00 18.79 -15.20
N THR A 17 -15.27 18.40 -15.32
CA THR A 17 -16.15 18.18 -14.15
C THR A 17 -15.88 16.83 -13.51
N TRP A 18 -15.80 15.76 -14.32
CA TRP A 18 -15.43 14.43 -13.85
C TRP A 18 -14.05 14.41 -13.17
N ARG A 19 -13.02 15.04 -13.77
CA ARG A 19 -11.70 15.15 -13.14
C ARG A 19 -11.77 15.90 -11.80
N ARG A 20 -12.49 17.03 -11.71
CA ARG A 20 -12.63 17.78 -10.45
C ARG A 20 -13.38 17.02 -9.37
N ASP A 21 -14.42 16.30 -9.73
CA ASP A 21 -15.19 15.50 -8.77
C ASP A 21 -14.44 14.23 -8.34
N TRP A 22 -13.58 13.69 -9.22
CA TRP A 22 -12.62 12.64 -8.91
C TRP A 22 -11.54 13.12 -7.94
N TRP A 23 -10.92 14.28 -8.19
CA TRP A 23 -9.99 14.92 -7.24
C TRP A 23 -10.65 15.15 -5.88
N LYS A 24 -11.86 15.70 -5.84
CA LYS A 24 -12.59 15.90 -4.57
C LYS A 24 -12.84 14.60 -3.81
N ARG A 25 -13.18 13.50 -4.48
CA ARG A 25 -13.38 12.20 -3.82
C ARG A 25 -12.05 11.63 -3.32
N SER A 26 -10.99 11.69 -4.13
CA SER A 26 -9.64 11.28 -3.71
C SER A 26 -9.14 12.11 -2.51
N ASP A 27 -9.32 13.43 -2.54
CA ASP A 27 -8.93 14.37 -1.48
C ASP A 27 -9.74 14.16 -0.18
N ILE A 28 -11.05 13.90 -0.28
CA ILE A 28 -11.90 13.61 0.88
C ILE A 28 -11.53 12.26 1.51
N LEU A 29 -11.27 11.24 0.70
CA LEU A 29 -10.98 9.89 1.20
C LEU A 29 -9.56 9.77 1.77
N THR A 30 -8.59 10.50 1.21
CA THR A 30 -7.27 10.67 1.84
C THR A 30 -7.35 11.48 3.12
N SER A 31 -8.30 12.41 3.29
CA SER A 31 -8.40 13.22 4.52
C SER A 31 -8.69 12.39 5.79
N THR A 32 -9.57 11.39 5.71
CA THR A 32 -9.85 10.47 6.81
C THR A 32 -8.64 9.61 7.16
N HIS A 33 -8.01 8.99 6.15
CA HIS A 33 -6.84 8.13 6.35
C HIS A 33 -5.63 8.91 6.88
N ARG A 34 -5.43 10.15 6.42
CA ARG A 34 -4.42 11.08 6.97
C ARG A 34 -4.69 11.36 8.45
N THR A 35 -5.95 11.58 8.83
CA THR A 35 -6.34 11.83 10.22
C THR A 35 -6.06 10.61 11.09
N TRP A 36 -6.48 9.43 10.65
CA TRP A 36 -6.23 8.17 11.35
C TRP A 36 -4.75 7.83 11.47
N LEU A 37 -3.97 8.05 10.42
CA LEU A 37 -2.51 7.86 10.46
C LEU A 37 -1.86 8.82 11.47
N ALA A 38 -2.29 10.08 11.52
CA ALA A 38 -1.82 11.03 12.54
C ALA A 38 -2.19 10.55 13.97
N GLU A 39 -3.42 10.08 14.19
CA GLU A 39 -3.84 9.52 15.47
C GLU A 39 -3.01 8.30 15.90
N ASP A 40 -2.64 7.43 14.96
CA ASP A 40 -1.82 6.25 15.25
C ASP A 40 -0.44 6.65 15.74
N VAL A 41 0.22 7.59 15.07
CA VAL A 41 1.56 8.08 15.41
C VAL A 41 1.61 8.66 16.80
N PHE A 42 0.56 9.36 17.23
CA PHE A 42 0.47 9.88 18.59
C PHE A 42 -0.07 8.86 19.61
N GLY A 43 -0.63 7.74 19.14
CA GLY A 43 -1.27 6.71 19.96
C GLY A 43 -0.29 5.87 20.79
N ARG A 44 -0.71 5.53 22.00
CA ARG A 44 0.09 4.71 22.94
C ARG A 44 0.53 3.38 22.34
N THR A 45 -0.35 2.71 21.61
CA THR A 45 -0.07 1.40 21.01
C THR A 45 1.16 1.45 20.11
N LEU A 46 1.22 2.40 19.18
CA LEU A 46 2.34 2.48 18.23
C LEU A 46 3.63 2.91 18.92
N ARG A 47 3.57 3.86 19.86
CA ARG A 47 4.72 4.29 20.66
C ARG A 47 5.33 3.19 21.53
N GLN A 48 4.55 2.18 21.92
CA GLN A 48 5.05 1.04 22.69
C GLN A 48 5.49 -0.11 21.79
N ALA A 49 4.72 -0.39 20.74
CA ALA A 49 5.00 -1.49 19.84
C ALA A 49 6.26 -1.25 18.99
N PHE A 50 6.44 -0.04 18.46
CA PHE A 50 7.57 0.25 17.57
C PHE A 50 8.93 0.02 18.27
N PRO A 51 9.21 0.57 19.46
CA PRO A 51 10.47 0.28 20.16
C PRO A 51 10.63 -1.20 20.51
N ALA A 52 9.53 -1.90 20.83
CA ALA A 52 9.58 -3.34 21.09
C ALA A 52 9.99 -4.14 19.84
N PHE A 53 9.40 -3.83 18.68
CA PHE A 53 9.80 -4.44 17.40
C PHE A 53 11.23 -4.09 17.03
N LYS A 54 11.63 -2.83 17.17
CA LYS A 54 13.00 -2.40 16.85
C LYS A 54 14.04 -3.13 17.72
N SER A 55 13.82 -3.17 19.03
CA SER A 55 14.70 -3.88 19.96
C SER A 55 14.77 -5.38 19.67
N ALA A 56 13.63 -5.99 19.34
CA ALA A 56 13.58 -7.41 18.99
C ALA A 56 14.25 -7.73 17.64
N TRP A 57 14.13 -6.82 16.67
CA TRP A 57 14.84 -6.90 15.39
C TRP A 57 16.36 -6.82 15.59
N ASP A 58 16.82 -5.84 16.37
CA ASP A 58 18.25 -5.60 16.62
C ASP A 58 18.90 -6.74 17.40
N SER A 59 18.14 -7.40 18.27
CA SER A 59 18.62 -8.54 19.07
C SER A 59 18.50 -9.89 18.36
N TYR A 60 17.86 -9.94 17.18
CA TYR A 60 17.61 -11.20 16.47
C TYR A 60 18.92 -11.86 16.02
N SER A 61 19.81 -11.09 15.38
CA SER A 61 21.13 -11.54 14.97
C SER A 61 22.09 -10.37 14.84
N ALA A 62 23.39 -10.62 15.04
CA ALA A 62 24.44 -9.64 14.75
C ALA A 62 24.60 -9.35 13.26
N ASP A 63 24.09 -10.24 12.40
CA ASP A 63 24.05 -10.08 10.95
C ASP A 63 22.62 -9.72 10.52
N VAL A 64 22.42 -8.48 10.06
CA VAL A 64 21.10 -7.99 9.63
C VAL A 64 20.56 -8.77 8.42
N GLU A 65 21.41 -9.29 7.54
CA GLU A 65 20.95 -10.10 6.40
C GLU A 65 20.34 -11.42 6.88
N ARG A 66 20.94 -12.00 7.93
CA ARG A 66 20.40 -13.20 8.58
C ARG A 66 19.07 -12.93 9.25
N THR A 67 18.92 -11.79 9.92
CA THR A 67 17.62 -11.36 10.48
C THR A 67 16.57 -11.22 9.39
N ARG A 68 16.90 -10.51 8.29
CA ARG A 68 15.99 -10.31 7.17
C ARG A 68 15.54 -11.62 6.54
N GLN A 69 16.49 -12.49 6.21
CA GLN A 69 16.19 -13.78 5.59
C GLN A 69 15.35 -14.67 6.51
N ALA A 70 15.72 -14.80 7.78
CA ALA A 70 15.00 -15.66 8.70
C ALA A 70 13.56 -15.17 8.95
N LEU A 71 13.37 -13.85 9.13
CA LEU A 71 12.03 -13.29 9.31
C LEU A 71 11.20 -13.38 8.03
N PHE A 72 11.80 -13.17 6.86
CA PHE A 72 11.12 -13.40 5.58
C PHE A 72 10.60 -14.85 5.49
N ASP A 73 11.46 -15.83 5.70
CA ASP A 73 11.13 -17.25 5.57
C ASP A 73 10.05 -17.71 6.57
N LEU A 74 10.06 -17.16 7.78
CA LEU A 74 9.13 -17.53 8.85
C LEU A 74 7.76 -16.88 8.73
N TYR A 75 7.68 -15.68 8.15
CA TYR A 75 6.46 -14.86 8.20
C TYR A 75 5.76 -14.66 6.86
N VAL A 76 6.48 -14.74 5.75
CA VAL A 76 5.89 -14.65 4.41
C VAL A 76 5.29 -16.01 4.04
N THR A 77 4.04 -16.21 4.46
CA THR A 77 3.31 -17.48 4.34
C THR A 77 1.89 -17.26 3.84
N ASP A 78 1.21 -18.34 3.45
CA ASP A 78 -0.20 -18.30 3.07
C ASP A 78 -1.14 -17.92 4.22
N LEU A 79 -0.67 -17.98 5.48
CA LEU A 79 -1.45 -17.54 6.63
C LEU A 79 -1.56 -16.01 6.68
N LYS A 80 -0.63 -15.26 6.05
CA LYS A 80 -0.63 -13.80 5.99
C LYS A 80 -0.84 -13.18 7.37
N ASP A 81 -1.84 -12.32 7.51
CA ASP A 81 -2.22 -11.68 8.77
C ASP A 81 -2.75 -12.66 9.84
N ASN A 82 -3.08 -13.91 9.50
CA ASN A 82 -3.54 -14.89 10.48
C ASN A 82 -2.39 -15.58 11.24
N LEU A 83 -1.13 -15.38 10.83
CA LEU A 83 0.03 -15.91 11.54
C LEU A 83 0.35 -15.06 12.78
N ASP A 84 -0.11 -15.48 13.96
CA ASP A 84 0.16 -14.76 15.21
C ASP A 84 1.56 -15.04 15.79
N LEU A 85 2.08 -16.25 15.60
CA LEU A 85 3.36 -16.70 16.14
C LEU A 85 4.06 -17.62 15.14
N ALA A 86 5.32 -17.32 14.83
CA ALA A 86 6.19 -18.20 14.05
C ALA A 86 7.04 -19.09 14.97
N ASP A 87 7.59 -20.17 14.41
CA ASP A 87 8.49 -21.07 15.12
C ASP A 87 9.80 -20.36 15.48
N GLY A 88 10.28 -20.57 16.71
CA GLY A 88 11.53 -19.98 17.18
C GLY A 88 11.52 -19.66 18.67
N THR A 89 12.65 -19.18 19.18
CA THR A 89 12.82 -18.72 20.58
C THR A 89 13.24 -17.26 20.66
N GLU A 90 13.43 -16.62 19.51
CA GLU A 90 13.85 -15.26 19.35
C GLU A 90 12.77 -14.30 19.89
N VAL A 91 13.22 -13.24 20.55
CA VAL A 91 12.34 -12.25 21.21
C VAL A 91 11.34 -11.64 20.22
N TYR A 92 11.70 -11.55 18.94
CA TYR A 92 10.84 -11.05 17.87
C TYR A 92 9.50 -11.78 17.81
N HIS A 93 9.49 -13.11 17.98
CA HIS A 93 8.26 -13.90 17.88
C HIS A 93 7.30 -13.60 19.03
N ALA A 94 7.81 -13.39 20.25
CA ALA A 94 7.01 -12.99 21.40
C ALA A 94 6.45 -11.56 21.25
N VAL A 95 7.25 -10.63 20.74
CA VAL A 95 6.81 -9.25 20.46
C VAL A 95 5.74 -9.25 19.37
N HIS A 96 5.93 -10.02 18.30
CA HIS A 96 4.94 -10.20 17.26
C HIS A 96 3.63 -10.74 17.83
N GLN A 97 3.67 -11.86 18.57
CA GLN A 97 2.49 -12.45 19.19
C GLN A 97 1.73 -11.47 20.10
N GLN A 98 2.45 -10.62 20.83
CA GLN A 98 1.86 -9.63 21.71
C GLN A 98 1.09 -8.54 20.94
N TRP A 99 1.69 -7.98 19.89
CA TRP A 99 1.18 -6.77 19.25
C TRP A 99 0.38 -7.02 17.97
N HIS A 100 0.66 -8.11 17.26
CA HIS A 100 0.06 -8.40 15.96
C HIS A 100 -1.48 -8.42 15.98
N PRO A 101 -2.16 -9.06 16.95
CA PRO A 101 -3.62 -9.03 17.02
C PRO A 101 -4.19 -7.61 17.10
N THR A 102 -3.50 -6.69 17.80
CA THR A 102 -3.94 -5.30 17.93
C THR A 102 -3.85 -4.54 16.60
N PHE A 103 -2.75 -4.72 15.87
CA PHE A 103 -2.58 -4.09 14.55
C PHE A 103 -3.48 -4.73 13.48
N ARG A 104 -3.70 -6.04 13.53
CA ARG A 104 -4.69 -6.72 12.68
C ARG A 104 -6.10 -6.20 12.91
N SER A 105 -6.54 -6.08 14.16
CA SER A 105 -7.84 -5.46 14.47
C SER A 105 -7.93 -4.00 14.00
N LYS A 106 -6.85 -3.23 14.12
CA LYS A 106 -6.78 -1.84 13.65
C LYS A 106 -6.90 -1.75 12.13
N LEU A 107 -6.16 -2.59 11.41
CA LEU A 107 -6.21 -2.70 9.95
C LEU A 107 -7.66 -2.91 9.51
N TYR A 108 -8.34 -3.93 10.05
CA TYR A 108 -9.73 -4.22 9.70
C TYR A 108 -10.70 -3.10 10.10
N ALA A 109 -10.53 -2.51 11.28
CA ALA A 109 -11.41 -1.44 11.74
C ALA A 109 -11.31 -0.16 10.89
N ARG A 110 -10.16 0.08 10.28
CA ARG A 110 -9.89 1.27 9.44
C ARG A 110 -9.89 0.96 7.94
N GLY A 111 -10.11 -0.30 7.60
CA GLY A 111 -10.15 -0.80 6.23
C GLY A 111 -8.79 -0.88 5.53
N TYR A 112 -7.66 -0.56 6.19
CA TYR A 112 -6.34 -0.52 5.54
C TYR A 112 -6.03 -1.84 4.82
N TYR A 113 -5.32 -1.77 3.70
CA TYR A 113 -4.83 -3.00 3.08
C TYR A 113 -3.68 -3.60 3.88
N ASP A 114 -2.73 -2.76 4.28
CA ASP A 114 -1.62 -3.16 5.16
C ASP A 114 -1.10 -1.98 6.00
N ILE A 115 -0.37 -2.30 7.06
CA ILE A 115 0.30 -1.37 7.98
C ILE A 115 1.78 -1.74 8.00
N PHE A 116 2.66 -0.75 7.87
CA PHE A 116 4.11 -0.96 7.81
C PHE A 116 4.83 -0.13 8.88
N MET A 117 5.88 -0.71 9.46
CA MET A 117 6.83 0.00 10.30
C MET A 117 8.25 -0.22 9.77
N PHE A 118 8.96 0.87 9.56
CA PHE A 118 10.35 0.85 9.12
C PHE A 118 11.26 1.44 10.18
N ASP A 119 12.44 0.84 10.33
CA ASP A 119 13.53 1.54 10.99
C ASP A 119 14.16 2.61 10.07
N LEU A 120 15.10 3.40 10.62
CA LEU A 120 15.77 4.46 9.87
C LEU A 120 16.79 3.94 8.85
N ASP A 121 17.21 2.69 9.00
CA ASP A 121 18.05 1.98 8.05
C ASP A 121 17.23 1.39 6.89
N GLY A 122 15.91 1.62 6.88
CA GLY A 122 14.97 1.24 5.84
C GLY A 122 14.56 -0.22 5.85
N ASN A 123 14.85 -0.97 6.93
CA ASN A 123 14.33 -2.33 7.07
C ASN A 123 12.83 -2.25 7.38
N LEU A 124 12.03 -3.03 6.65
CA LEU A 124 10.62 -3.26 6.99
C LEU A 124 10.55 -4.21 8.18
N ILE A 125 10.60 -3.65 9.38
CA ILE A 125 10.66 -4.43 10.63
C ILE A 125 9.32 -5.03 11.03
N TYR A 126 8.21 -4.57 10.45
CA TYR A 126 6.87 -5.12 10.68
C TYR A 126 5.90 -4.75 9.55
N SER A 127 5.09 -5.73 9.10
CA SER A 127 3.83 -5.49 8.39
C SER A 127 2.74 -6.45 8.90
N VAL A 128 1.46 -6.12 8.68
CA VAL A 128 0.37 -6.99 9.10
C VAL A 128 0.21 -8.15 8.11
N PHE A 129 0.14 -7.86 6.81
CA PHE A 129 -0.07 -8.89 5.79
C PHE A 129 1.17 -9.73 5.49
N LYS A 130 2.36 -9.16 5.69
CA LYS A 130 3.66 -9.84 5.56
C LYS A 130 3.83 -10.44 4.16
N GLU A 131 3.75 -9.59 3.14
CA GLU A 131 3.91 -9.98 1.75
C GLU A 131 5.39 -10.09 1.36
N THR A 132 5.69 -10.20 0.07
CA THR A 132 7.09 -10.35 -0.41
C THR A 132 7.97 -9.14 -0.15
N ASP A 133 7.43 -8.06 0.41
CA ASP A 133 8.16 -6.89 0.90
C ASP A 133 8.65 -7.03 2.34
N TYR A 134 8.04 -7.91 3.13
CA TYR A 134 8.32 -8.07 4.55
C TYR A 134 9.79 -8.38 4.80
N ALA A 135 10.37 -7.78 5.85
CA ALA A 135 11.78 -7.92 6.21
C ALA A 135 12.78 -7.57 5.07
N THR A 136 12.35 -6.90 4.00
CA THR A 136 13.26 -6.34 2.99
C THR A 136 13.69 -4.92 3.36
N ASN A 137 14.49 -4.29 2.50
CA ASN A 137 15.05 -2.96 2.73
C ASN A 137 14.61 -1.94 1.68
N PHE A 138 14.33 -0.70 2.10
CA PHE A 138 13.75 0.36 1.28
C PHE A 138 14.65 1.59 1.12
N ARG A 139 15.89 1.52 1.60
CA ARG A 139 16.89 2.57 1.37
C ARG A 139 17.16 2.74 -0.11
N ALA A 140 17.22 3.99 -0.57
CA ALA A 140 17.55 4.32 -1.96
C ALA A 140 18.93 3.79 -2.38
N ASP A 141 19.89 3.81 -1.45
CA ASP A 141 21.27 3.30 -1.60
C ASP A 141 21.41 1.81 -1.23
N GLY A 142 20.32 1.14 -0.85
CA GLY A 142 20.28 -0.29 -0.52
C GLY A 142 20.07 -1.20 -1.73
N THR A 143 20.04 -2.50 -1.47
CA THR A 143 19.85 -3.57 -2.47
C THR A 143 18.46 -4.22 -2.41
N GLY A 144 17.54 -3.67 -1.60
CA GLY A 144 16.24 -4.29 -1.41
C GLY A 144 15.37 -4.22 -2.68
N PRO A 145 14.60 -5.30 -2.98
CA PRO A 145 13.93 -5.48 -4.27
C PRO A 145 12.81 -4.47 -4.53
N TRP A 146 12.25 -3.88 -3.48
CA TRP A 146 11.08 -2.99 -3.56
C TRP A 146 11.41 -1.52 -3.27
N LYS A 147 12.68 -1.15 -3.16
CA LYS A 147 13.11 0.22 -2.81
C LYS A 147 12.65 1.29 -3.82
N ASP A 148 12.41 0.92 -5.07
CA ASP A 148 11.98 1.83 -6.14
C ASP A 148 10.46 1.80 -6.38
N SER A 149 9.72 1.01 -5.59
CA SER A 149 8.25 0.90 -5.63
C SER A 149 7.55 2.11 -4.98
N GLY A 150 6.21 2.15 -5.05
CA GLY A 150 5.40 3.14 -4.34
C GLY A 150 5.67 3.16 -2.82
N LEU A 151 5.82 2.00 -2.18
CA LEU A 151 6.16 1.92 -0.76
C LEU A 151 7.58 2.45 -0.48
N GLY A 152 8.53 2.19 -1.39
CA GLY A 152 9.88 2.76 -1.28
C GLY A 152 9.92 4.27 -1.42
N GLN A 153 9.13 4.83 -2.34
CA GLN A 153 8.95 6.28 -2.44
C GLN A 153 8.31 6.85 -1.17
N ALA A 154 7.30 6.17 -0.60
CA ALA A 154 6.64 6.60 0.64
C ALA A 154 7.64 6.64 1.81
N PHE A 155 8.46 5.59 1.97
CA PHE A 155 9.52 5.54 2.97
C PHE A 155 10.53 6.69 2.79
N GLN A 156 11.06 6.87 1.59
CA GLN A 156 12.10 7.87 1.31
C GLN A 156 11.60 9.30 1.51
N GLN A 157 10.37 9.61 1.06
CA GLN A 157 9.79 10.92 1.26
C GLN A 157 9.47 11.19 2.74
N ALA A 158 8.94 10.20 3.47
CA ALA A 158 8.68 10.35 4.89
C ALA A 158 9.97 10.50 5.70
N LEU A 159 11.07 9.86 5.29
CA LEU A 159 12.38 10.05 5.89
C LEU A 159 12.94 11.47 5.63
N ALA A 160 12.71 12.01 4.43
CA ALA A 160 13.13 13.37 4.07
C ALA A 160 12.25 14.46 4.71
N SER A 161 11.00 14.15 5.06
CA SER A 161 10.02 15.09 5.63
C SER A 161 9.20 14.42 6.75
N PRO A 162 9.84 14.08 7.88
CA PRO A 162 9.24 13.24 8.92
C PRO A 162 8.03 13.86 9.62
N ASP A 163 7.90 15.18 9.60
CA ASP A 163 6.81 15.93 10.22
C ASP A 163 5.61 16.14 9.28
N SER A 164 5.66 15.58 8.07
CA SER A 164 4.60 15.69 7.06
C SER A 164 4.10 14.31 6.63
N ILE A 165 2.79 14.18 6.49
CA ILE A 165 2.20 12.97 5.90
C ILE A 165 2.36 13.02 4.39
N THR A 166 3.22 12.14 3.89
CA THR A 166 3.45 11.92 2.47
C THR A 166 2.33 11.07 1.88
N TYR A 167 2.03 11.27 0.60
CA TYR A 167 1.06 10.49 -0.17
C TYR A 167 1.69 10.08 -1.48
N ILE A 168 1.64 8.77 -1.76
CA ILE A 168 2.04 8.18 -3.04
C ILE A 168 0.78 7.66 -3.71
N ASP A 169 0.55 8.10 -4.94
CA ASP A 169 -0.63 7.75 -5.73
C ASP A 169 -0.58 6.29 -6.20
N TRP A 170 -1.72 5.79 -6.67
CA TRP A 170 -1.93 4.43 -7.14
C TRP A 170 -1.00 4.08 -8.30
N ALA A 171 -0.20 3.04 -8.10
CA ALA A 171 0.62 2.43 -9.13
C ALA A 171 0.77 0.92 -8.87
N PRO A 172 1.10 0.11 -9.90
CA PRO A 172 1.28 -1.32 -9.73
C PRO A 172 2.32 -1.64 -8.65
N TYR A 173 1.93 -2.48 -7.69
CA TYR A 173 2.77 -2.85 -6.57
C TYR A 173 2.97 -4.36 -6.53
N GLY A 174 4.19 -4.79 -6.87
CA GLY A 174 4.55 -6.21 -7.00
C GLY A 174 4.18 -7.09 -5.81
N PRO A 175 4.45 -6.67 -4.55
CA PRO A 175 4.10 -7.44 -3.36
C PRO A 175 2.61 -7.75 -3.22
N SER A 176 1.73 -6.82 -3.62
CA SER A 176 0.28 -7.02 -3.67
C SER A 176 -0.18 -7.70 -4.96
N ALA A 177 0.57 -8.71 -5.41
CA ALA A 177 0.34 -9.47 -6.65
C ALA A 177 0.26 -8.59 -7.92
N GLY A 178 0.85 -7.39 -7.90
CA GLY A 178 0.81 -6.43 -9.00
C GLY A 178 -0.42 -5.54 -9.05
N ALA A 179 -1.34 -5.64 -8.09
CA ALA A 179 -2.46 -4.70 -7.97
C ALA A 179 -1.95 -3.27 -7.73
N ASP A 180 -2.76 -2.28 -8.13
CA ASP A 180 -2.45 -0.89 -7.84
C ASP A 180 -2.48 -0.65 -6.32
N ALA A 181 -1.48 0.06 -5.79
CA ALA A 181 -1.40 0.44 -4.39
C ALA A 181 -1.07 1.93 -4.25
N ALA A 182 -1.70 2.58 -3.27
CA ALA A 182 -1.37 3.93 -2.83
C ALA A 182 -0.98 3.89 -1.34
N PHE A 183 -0.10 4.81 -0.94
CA PHE A 183 0.50 4.80 0.38
C PHE A 183 0.40 6.16 1.06
N LEU A 184 0.20 6.15 2.37
CA LEU A 184 0.48 7.29 3.24
C LEU A 184 1.64 6.92 4.16
N ALA A 185 2.57 7.84 4.40
CA ALA A 185 3.69 7.61 5.32
C ALA A 185 4.12 8.88 6.06
N THR A 186 4.61 8.72 7.29
CA THR A 186 5.14 9.81 8.11
C THR A 186 6.19 9.29 9.09
N GLY A 187 7.03 10.19 9.61
CA GLY A 187 8.01 9.87 10.64
C GLY A 187 7.37 9.50 11.98
N LEU A 188 8.00 8.57 12.69
CA LEU A 188 7.69 8.21 14.07
C LEU A 188 8.71 8.84 15.01
N ARG A 189 8.24 9.56 16.03
CA ARG A 189 9.12 10.16 17.05
C ARG A 189 8.91 9.53 18.41
N ASP A 190 9.97 9.44 19.20
CA ASP A 190 9.90 9.05 20.61
C ASP A 190 9.36 10.19 21.50
N GLU A 191 9.39 9.97 22.82
CA GLU A 191 8.91 10.96 23.80
C GLU A 191 9.77 12.21 23.87
N ASP A 192 11.06 12.12 23.49
CA ASP A 192 12.01 13.23 23.44
C ASP A 192 11.93 13.98 22.08
N GLY A 193 11.09 13.52 21.16
CA GLY A 193 10.92 14.10 19.83
C GLY A 193 11.97 13.64 18.81
N VAL A 194 12.79 12.65 19.14
CA VAL A 194 13.78 12.08 18.23
C VAL A 194 13.07 11.18 17.22
N LEU A 195 13.42 11.31 15.94
CA LEU A 195 12.92 10.43 14.89
C LEU A 195 13.49 9.02 15.13
N ILE A 196 12.63 8.01 15.22
CA ILE A 196 13.01 6.61 15.51
C ILE A 196 12.64 5.63 14.39
N GLY A 197 11.77 6.02 13.46
CA GLY A 197 11.36 5.18 12.34
C GLY A 197 10.35 5.87 11.44
N ILE A 198 9.78 5.10 10.51
CA ILE A 198 8.71 5.53 9.60
C ILE A 198 7.49 4.62 9.80
N TYR A 199 6.30 5.20 9.83
CA TYR A 199 5.03 4.47 9.78
C TYR A 199 4.34 4.73 8.47
N SER A 200 3.88 3.67 7.83
CA SER A 200 3.13 3.76 6.58
C SER A 200 1.90 2.86 6.60
N ILE A 201 0.90 3.23 5.81
CA ILE A 201 -0.26 2.39 5.53
C ILE A 201 -0.45 2.31 4.02
N GLN A 202 -0.89 1.15 3.56
CA GLN A 202 -1.45 1.00 2.22
C GLN A 202 -2.95 1.28 2.27
N LEU A 203 -3.40 2.14 1.37
CA LEU A 203 -4.81 2.49 1.28
C LEU A 203 -5.63 1.30 0.79
N PRO A 204 -6.92 1.22 1.16
CA PRO A 204 -7.72 0.04 0.84
C PRO A 204 -7.92 -0.13 -0.67
N PRO A 205 -7.93 -1.35 -1.22
CA PRO A 205 -7.94 -1.59 -2.67
C PRO A 205 -9.28 -1.19 -3.29
N GLU A 206 -10.35 -1.20 -2.50
CA GLU A 206 -11.68 -0.72 -2.89
C GLU A 206 -11.75 0.81 -3.10
N TYR A 207 -10.66 1.54 -2.85
CA TYR A 207 -10.46 2.92 -3.31
C TYR A 207 -9.97 3.03 -4.76
N GLU A 208 -9.83 1.89 -5.47
CA GLU A 208 -9.63 1.86 -6.91
C GLU A 208 -10.59 2.82 -7.62
N LYS A 209 -10.03 3.55 -8.59
CA LYS A 209 -10.73 4.48 -9.49
C LYS A 209 -12.16 4.02 -9.75
N SER A 210 -13.15 4.83 -9.37
CA SER A 210 -14.53 4.60 -9.80
C SER A 210 -14.59 4.64 -11.34
N ILE A 211 -14.54 3.45 -11.96
CA ILE A 211 -14.78 3.15 -13.36
C ILE A 211 -13.77 3.78 -14.34
N GLU A 212 -12.72 3.04 -14.66
CA GLU A 212 -12.49 2.69 -16.07
C GLU A 212 -12.53 1.17 -16.15
N ALA A 213 -13.75 0.63 -16.24
CA ALA A 213 -13.91 -0.55 -17.09
C ALA A 213 -13.29 -0.12 -18.42
N ASP A 214 -12.17 -0.75 -18.79
CA ASP A 214 -11.56 -0.61 -20.10
C ASP A 214 -12.69 -0.44 -21.10
N LYS A 215 -12.80 0.76 -21.67
CA LYS A 215 -13.61 0.91 -22.87
C LYS A 215 -12.88 0.04 -23.88
N LEU A 216 -13.32 -1.22 -24.02
CA LEU A 216 -13.26 -1.89 -25.30
C LEU A 216 -13.68 -0.82 -26.30
N GLU A 217 -12.73 -0.40 -27.14
CA GLU A 217 -13.03 0.52 -28.22
C GLU A 217 -14.04 -0.19 -29.11
N CYS A 218 -15.32 -0.02 -28.82
CA CYS A 218 -16.43 -0.29 -29.72
C CYS A 218 -16.37 0.79 -30.81
N SER A 219 -15.30 0.77 -31.61
CA SER A 219 -15.33 1.38 -32.92
C SER A 219 -16.16 0.47 -33.83
N PHE A 220 -16.93 1.08 -34.73
CA PHE A 220 -17.67 0.34 -35.76
C PHE A 220 -16.71 -0.55 -36.59
N GLU A 221 -15.45 -0.15 -36.71
CA GLU A 221 -14.36 -0.88 -37.36
C GLU A 221 -13.94 -2.13 -36.57
N ALA A 222 -13.88 -2.08 -35.24
CA ALA A 222 -13.59 -3.24 -34.40
C ALA A 222 -14.73 -4.29 -34.45
N ILE A 223 -15.98 -3.85 -34.47
CA ILE A 223 -17.15 -4.74 -34.62
C ILE A 223 -17.18 -5.38 -36.01
N THR A 224 -16.91 -4.63 -37.07
CA THR A 224 -16.89 -5.17 -38.44
C THR A 224 -15.75 -6.16 -38.67
N ASN A 225 -14.57 -5.92 -38.10
CA ASN A 225 -13.45 -6.86 -38.16
C ASN A 225 -13.71 -8.17 -37.40
N ALA A 226 -14.43 -8.12 -36.27
CA ALA A 226 -14.81 -9.31 -35.52
C ALA A 226 -15.86 -10.18 -36.26
N TYR A 227 -16.76 -9.56 -37.04
CA TYR A 227 -17.78 -10.29 -37.82
C TYR A 227 -17.29 -10.80 -39.18
N ALA A 228 -16.32 -10.13 -39.82
CA ALA A 228 -15.78 -10.57 -41.11
C ALA A 228 -15.00 -11.90 -41.02
N GLY A 229 -14.42 -12.22 -39.86
CA GLY A 229 -13.72 -13.49 -39.61
C GLY A 229 -14.62 -14.69 -39.30
N ALA A 230 -15.93 -14.50 -39.08
CA ALA A 230 -16.83 -15.52 -38.54
C ALA A 230 -17.80 -16.14 -39.57
N ILE A 231 -17.78 -15.71 -40.83
CA ILE A 231 -18.65 -16.26 -41.89
C ILE A 231 -17.80 -17.00 -42.92
N ASN A 232 -17.43 -18.25 -42.60
CA ASN A 232 -17.01 -19.22 -43.60
C ASN A 232 -18.11 -20.28 -43.72
N ILE A 233 -19.20 -19.94 -44.42
CA ILE A 233 -20.25 -20.90 -44.74
C ILE A 233 -19.85 -21.59 -46.04
N GLN A 234 -19.14 -22.72 -45.93
CA GLN A 234 -19.11 -23.70 -47.02
C GLN A 234 -20.48 -24.39 -47.08
N GLY A 235 -21.26 -24.09 -48.12
CA GLY A 235 -22.44 -24.87 -48.50
C GLY A 235 -22.03 -26.08 -49.38
N PRO A 236 -22.76 -27.21 -49.32
CA PRO A 236 -22.37 -28.47 -49.96
C PRO A 236 -22.61 -28.44 -51.49
N GLN A 237 -21.79 -29.20 -52.24
CA GLN A 237 -22.09 -29.59 -53.63
C GLN A 237 -23.07 -30.76 -53.68
#